data_AF-A0A3P6FB39-F1
#
_entry.id   AF-A0A3P6FB39-F1
#
_cell.length_a   1.000
_cell.length_b   1.000
_cell.length_c   1.000
_cell.angle_alpha   90.00
_cell.angle_beta   90.00
_cell.angle_gamma   90.00
#
_symmetry.space_group_name_H-M   'P 1'
#
loop_
_entity.id
_entity.type
_entity.pdbx_description
1 polymer ?
#
loop_
_entity_poly.entity_id
_entity_poly.type
_entity_poly.pdbx_seq_one_letter_code
_entity_poly.pdbx_strand_id
1 'polypeptide(L)' 'MNCFLWVLRSLRDLRLEEVSVVIAFEVESRGSNKVAIEIAKSVLRDGRLQSYLALGGPSWLHDLIQTEVTFVNS' A
#
# COMPACT_ATOMS: atom_id res chain seq x y z
N MET A 1 1.51 13.84 8.85
CA MET A 1 1.93 12.44 9.10
C MET A 1 1.68 12.09 10.58
N ASN A 2 0.43 12.16 11.03
CA ASN A 2 0.09 12.14 12.46
C ASN A 2 0.11 10.72 13.07
N CYS A 3 -0.15 9.71 12.27
CA CYS A 3 -0.05 8.30 12.66
C CYS A 3 1.38 7.91 13.07
N PHE A 4 2.39 8.39 12.34
CA PHE A 4 3.79 8.15 12.66
C PHE A 4 4.18 8.75 14.03
N LEU A 5 3.73 9.98 14.29
CA LEU A 5 3.93 10.62 15.60
C LEU A 5 3.22 9.87 16.74
N TRP A 6 2.06 9.26 16.48
CA TRP A 6 1.34 8.45 17.46
C TRP A 6 2.08 7.15 17.79
N VAL A 7 2.64 6.47 16.77
CA VAL A 7 3.46 5.26 16.95
C VAL A 7 4.73 5.57 17.74
N LEU A 8 5.45 6.63 17.39
CA LEU A 8 6.67 7.01 18.11
C LEU A 8 6.40 7.37 19.58
N ARG A 9 5.26 8.01 19.88
CA ARG A 9 4.86 8.30 21.27
C ARG A 9 4.55 7.01 22.05
N SER A 10 3.83 6.08 21.42
CA SER A 10 3.49 4.80 22.05
C SER A 10 4.74 3.95 22.34
N LEU A 11 5.74 3.99 21.45
CA LEU A 11 7.03 3.31 21.64
C LEU A 11 7.84 3.92 22.78
N ARG A 12 7.78 5.25 22.97
CA ARG A 12 8.41 5.95 24.10
C ARG A 12 7.84 5.48 25.44
N ASP A 13 6.52 5.23 25.50
CA ASP A 13 5.84 4.83 26.74
C ASP A 13 6.22 3.41 27.19
N LEU A 14 6.79 2.59 26.30
CA LEU A 14 7.27 1.23 26.58
C LEU A 14 8.67 1.17 27.22
N ARG A 15 9.33 2.32 27.48
CA ARG A 15 10.67 2.41 28.11
C ARG A 15 11.77 1.59 27.42
N LEU A 16 11.65 1.36 26.12
CA LEU A 16 12.72 0.76 25.33
C LEU A 16 13.85 1.79 25.19
N GLU A 17 15.04 1.49 25.71
CA GLU A 17 16.17 2.43 25.79
C GLU A 17 16.78 2.74 24.40
N GLU A 18 16.65 1.83 23.43
CA GLU A 18 16.95 2.09 22.02
C GLU A 18 15.91 1.41 21.12
N VAL A 19 15.11 2.21 20.41
CA VAL A 19 14.21 1.72 19.37
C VAL A 19 14.77 2.17 18.01
N SER A 20 15.45 1.26 17.33
CA SER A 20 15.84 1.47 15.93
C SER A 20 14.66 1.12 15.01
N VAL A 21 13.97 2.14 14.51
CA VAL A 21 12.94 1.97 13.48
C VAL A 21 13.62 2.00 12.12
N VAL A 22 13.90 0.82 11.56
CA VAL A 22 14.42 0.72 10.20
C VAL A 22 13.25 0.79 9.23
N ILE A 23 13.23 1.84 8.40
CA ILE A 23 12.30 1.95 7.27
C ILE A 23 13.09 1.58 6.01
N ALA A 24 12.82 0.40 5.47
CA ALA A 24 13.37 -0.03 4.19
C ALA A 24 12.36 0.25 3.08
N PHE A 25 12.85 0.77 1.95
CA PHE A 25 12.05 0.95 0.74
C PHE A 25 12.64 0.08 -0.36
N GLU A 26 11.82 -0.80 -0.91
CA GLU A 26 12.15 -1.50 -2.15
C GLU A 26 11.70 -0.61 -3.32
N VAL A 27 12.65 -0.28 -4.18
CA VAL A 27 12.39 0.55 -5.35
C VAL A 27 11.89 -0.36 -6.46
N GLU A 28 10.60 -0.30 -6.72
CA GLU A 28 9.99 -0.99 -7.84
C GLU A 28 9.94 -0.13 -9.10
N SER A 29 10.09 -0.79 -10.25
CA SER A 29 9.95 -0.10 -11.54
C SER A 29 8.50 0.40 -11.71
N ARG A 30 8.33 1.51 -12.42
CA ARG A 30 6.97 2.05 -12.66
C ARG A 30 6.06 1.07 -13.40
N GLY A 31 6.63 0.19 -14.24
CA GLY A 31 5.89 -0.85 -14.95
C GLY A 31 5.37 -1.93 -14.00
N SER A 32 6.24 -2.40 -13.11
CA SER A 32 5.92 -3.40 -12.09
C SER A 32 5.03 -2.86 -10.96
N ASN A 33 4.99 -1.54 -10.80
CA ASN A 33 4.20 -0.87 -9.75
C ASN A 33 2.88 -0.29 -10.29
N LYS A 34 2.39 -0.79 -11.43
CA LYS A 34 1.22 -0.23 -12.10
C LYS A 34 -0.05 -0.38 -11.26
N VAL A 35 -0.23 -1.54 -10.61
CA VAL A 35 -1.41 -1.80 -9.76
C VAL A 35 -1.50 -0.81 -8.61
N ALA A 36 -0.41 -0.57 -7.89
CA ALA A 36 -0.43 0.37 -6.77
C ALA A 36 -0.67 1.82 -7.23
N ILE A 37 -0.16 2.20 -8.41
CA ILE A 37 -0.43 3.52 -9.01
C ILE A 37 -1.92 3.70 -9.29
N GLU A 38 -2.59 2.71 -9.87
CA GLU A 38 -4.04 2.81 -10.17
C GLU A 38 -4.88 2.82 -8.90
N ILE A 39 -4.50 2.07 -7.86
CA ILE A 39 -5.13 2.15 -6.54
C ILE A 39 -4.96 3.56 -5.96
N ALA A 40 -3.74 4.10 -5.96
CA ALA A 40 -3.47 5.44 -5.42
C ALA A 40 -4.28 6.52 -6.16
N LYS A 41 -4.39 6.43 -7.49
CA LYS A 41 -5.25 7.32 -8.28
C LYS A 41 -6.72 7.18 -7.89
N SER A 42 -7.23 5.97 -7.72
CA SER A 42 -8.62 5.73 -7.33
C SER A 42 -8.93 6.28 -5.93
N VAL A 43 -8.01 6.13 -4.97
CA VAL A 43 -8.15 6.72 -3.62
C VAL A 43 -8.17 8.24 -3.69
N LEU A 44 -7.22 8.85 -4.43
CA LEU A 44 -7.04 10.31 -4.46
C LEU A 44 -8.10 11.01 -5.31
N ARG A 45 -8.48 10.42 -6.45
CA ARG A 45 -9.40 11.04 -7.41
C ARG A 45 -10.85 10.70 -7.13
N ASP A 46 -11.13 9.43 -6.85
CA ASP A 46 -12.50 8.94 -6.69
C ASP A 46 -12.92 8.88 -5.20
N GLY A 47 -12.00 9.18 -4.27
CA GLY A 47 -12.29 9.25 -2.84
C GLY A 47 -12.68 7.90 -2.23
N ARG A 48 -12.28 6.79 -2.86
CA ARG A 48 -12.72 5.46 -2.44
C ARG A 48 -11.98 5.03 -1.17
N LEU A 49 -12.72 4.95 -0.07
CA LEU A 49 -12.23 4.51 1.24
C LEU A 49 -12.57 3.04 1.55
N GLN A 50 -13.32 2.38 0.66
CA GLN A 50 -13.73 0.99 0.81
C GLN A 50 -12.62 0.03 0.36
N SER A 51 -12.61 -1.17 0.96
CA SER A 51 -11.64 -2.22 0.61
C SER A 51 -11.68 -2.54 -0.89
N TYR A 52 -10.50 -2.70 -1.48
CA TYR A 52 -10.31 -3.06 -2.88
C TYR A 52 -10.36 -4.58 -3.12
N LEU A 53 -10.22 -5.38 -2.05
CA LEU A 53 -10.22 -6.85 -2.09
C LEU A 53 -11.50 -7.47 -1.51
N ALA A 54 -12.49 -6.65 -1.14
CA ALA A 54 -13.78 -7.14 -0.68
C ALA A 54 -14.64 -7.66 -1.85
N LEU A 55 -15.58 -8.56 -1.55
CA LEU A 55 -16.59 -9.01 -2.51
C LEU A 55 -17.39 -7.78 -3.01
N GLY A 56 -17.50 -7.61 -4.33
CA GLY A 56 -18.05 -6.38 -4.93
C GLY A 56 -17.04 -5.23 -5.07
N GLY A 57 -15.75 -5.53 -4.96
CA GLY A 57 -14.65 -4.63 -5.30
C GLY A 57 -14.65 -4.20 -6.77
N PRO A 58 -13.76 -3.27 -7.16
CA PRO A 58 -13.73 -2.74 -8.51
C PRO A 58 -13.31 -3.82 -9.51
N SER A 59 -14.13 -4.05 -10.54
CA SER A 59 -13.83 -5.04 -11.59
C SER A 59 -12.50 -4.75 -12.29
N TRP A 60 -12.19 -3.46 -12.53
CA TRP A 60 -10.94 -3.05 -13.16
C TRP A 60 -9.70 -3.53 -12.40
N LEU A 61 -9.76 -3.65 -11.07
CA LEU A 61 -8.62 -4.11 -10.29
C LEU A 61 -8.41 -5.61 -10.47
N HIS A 62 -9.50 -6.38 -10.53
CA HIS A 62 -9.43 -7.80 -10.83
C HIS A 62 -8.83 -8.06 -12.21
N ASP A 63 -9.25 -7.32 -13.23
CA ASP A 63 -8.73 -7.43 -14.60
C ASP A 63 -7.23 -7.08 -14.65
N LEU A 64 -6.83 -6.02 -13.93
CA LEU A 64 -5.45 -5.55 -13.87
C LEU A 64 -4.53 -6.58 -13.19
N ILE A 65 -4.96 -7.15 -12.06
CA ILE A 65 -4.21 -8.18 -11.33
C ILE A 65 -4.07 -9.44 -12.19
N GLN A 66 -5.15 -9.89 -12.84
CA GLN A 66 -5.08 -11.05 -13.73
C GLN A 66 -4.07 -10.84 -14.86
N THR A 67 -4.07 -9.65 -15.47
CA THR A 67 -3.09 -9.30 -16.52
C THR A 67 -1.66 -9.34 -15.98
N GLU A 68 -1.41 -8.82 -14.77
CA GLU A 68 -0.08 -8.83 -14.16
C GLU A 68 0.38 -10.26 -13.84
N VAL A 69 -0.52 -11.10 -13.30
CA VAL A 69 -0.23 -12.52 -13.04
C VAL A 69 0.14 -13.25 -14.33
N THR A 70 -0.53 -12.96 -15.45
CA THR A 70 -0.13 -13.56 -16.73
C THR A 70 1.24 -13.10 -17.20
N PHE A 71 1.59 -11.83 -16.99
CA PHE A 71 2.89 -11.27 -17.38
C PHE A 71 4.05 -11.86 -16.56
N VAL A 72 3.84 -12.15 -15.26
CA VAL A 72 4.85 -12.77 -14.40
C VAL A 72 5.09 -14.24 -14.74
N ASN A 73 4.07 -14.94 -15.24
CA ASN A 73 4.14 -16.37 -15.56
C ASN A 73 4.62 -16.69 -16.99
N SER A 74 4.88 -15.66 -17.80
CA SER A 74 5.41 -15.75 -19.17
C SER A 74 6.87 -15.34 -19.25
#